data_AF-A0A7C0TVB2-F1
#
_entry.id   AF-A0A7C0TVB2-F1
#
_cell.length_a   1.000
_cell.length_b   1.000
_cell.length_c   1.000
_cell.angle_alpha   90.00
_cell.angle_beta   90.00
_cell.angle_gamma   90.00
#
_symmetry.space_group_name_H-M   'P 1'
#
loop_
_entity.id
_entity.type
_entity.pdbx_description
1 polymer ?
#
loop_
_entity_poly.entity_id
_entity_poly.type
_entity_poly.pdbx_seq_one_letter_code
_entity_poly.pdbx_strand_id
1 'polypeptide(L)'
;MTTIKAIIFDYGGVFMRTVDVTPRLKWEQRLGLRPGGITEAVFNDPLWDDVQCGRVTADALWANVGARLQLTSEELAALRHDFWSGDQLDEELLALAADL
;
A
#
# COMPACT_ATOMS: atom_id res chain seq x y z
N MET A 1 -36.26 -12.41 10.25
CA MET A 1 -35.09 -11.55 9.94
C MET A 1 -33.95 -11.97 10.83
N THR A 2 -32.78 -12.26 10.26
CA THR A 2 -31.56 -12.55 11.01
C THR A 2 -30.92 -11.25 11.46
N THR A 3 -30.66 -11.12 12.76
CA THR A 3 -30.01 -9.93 13.34
C THR A 3 -28.50 -10.07 13.24
N ILE A 4 -27.82 -9.12 12.60
CA ILE A 4 -26.36 -9.03 12.58
C ILE A 4 -25.86 -8.79 14.01
N LYS A 5 -24.81 -9.50 14.42
CA LYS A 5 -24.23 -9.43 15.79
C LYS A 5 -22.86 -8.78 15.84
N ALA A 6 -22.16 -8.73 14.71
CA ALA A 6 -20.84 -8.14 14.59
C ALA A 6 -20.59 -7.75 13.13
N ILE A 7 -19.76 -6.72 12.95
CA ILE A 7 -19.25 -6.28 11.65
C ILE A 7 -17.72 -6.17 11.80
N ILE A 8 -17.00 -6.72 10.82
CA ILE A 8 -15.54 -6.67 10.78
C ILE A 8 -15.16 -5.86 9.54
N PHE A 9 -14.32 -4.86 9.75
CA PHE A 9 -13.81 -4.00 8.68
C PHE A 9 -12.35 -4.34 8.41
N ASP A 10 -12.00 -4.43 7.14
CA ASP A 10 -10.59 -4.40 6.73
C ASP A 10 -10.03 -2.97 6.86
N TYR A 11 -8.72 -2.82 6.77
CA TYR A 11 -8.07 -1.52 6.79
C TYR A 11 -7.78 -1.00 5.37
N GLY A 12 -6.99 -1.74 4.60
CA GLY A 12 -6.60 -1.33 3.24
C GLY A 12 -7.76 -1.44 2.26
N GLY A 13 -8.03 -0.37 1.50
CA GLY A 13 -9.15 -0.33 0.55
C GLY A 13 -10.53 -0.17 1.18
N VAL A 14 -10.60 -0.12 2.51
CA VAL A 14 -11.83 0.13 3.30
C VAL A 14 -11.65 1.44 4.07
N PHE A 15 -10.93 1.43 5.19
CA PHE A 15 -10.66 2.66 5.96
C PHE A 15 -9.55 3.50 5.33
N MET A 16 -8.46 2.88 4.86
CA MET A 16 -7.34 3.57 4.22
C MET A 16 -7.46 3.44 2.70
N ARG A 17 -7.64 4.57 2.01
CA ARG A 17 -7.92 4.60 0.57
C ARG A 17 -6.85 5.38 -0.17
N THR A 18 -6.40 4.86 -1.31
CA THR A 18 -5.60 5.64 -2.26
C THR A 18 -6.52 6.65 -2.96
N VAL A 19 -6.56 7.88 -2.44
CA VAL A 19 -7.37 8.99 -2.98
C VAL A 19 -6.62 9.66 -4.14
N ASP A 20 -5.30 9.79 -4.03
CA ASP A 20 -4.45 10.29 -5.11
C ASP A 20 -3.48 9.21 -5.61
N VAL A 21 -3.73 8.70 -6.81
CA VAL A 21 -2.87 7.70 -7.45
C VAL A 21 -1.66 8.34 -8.17
N THR A 22 -1.65 9.67 -8.33
CA THR A 22 -0.66 10.40 -9.15
C THR A 22 0.79 10.13 -8.75
N PRO A 23 1.17 10.05 -7.47
CA PRO A 23 2.55 9.73 -7.08
C PRO A 23 3.02 8.37 -7.62
N ARG A 24 2.16 7.34 -7.56
CA ARG A 24 2.44 6.00 -8.11
C ARG A 24 2.61 6.06 -9.63
N LEU A 25 1.73 6.77 -10.33
CA LEU A 25 1.82 6.93 -11.79
C LEU A 25 3.11 7.64 -12.24
N LYS A 26 3.58 8.64 -11.47
CA LYS A 26 4.86 9.31 -11.76
C LYS A 26 6.04 8.36 -11.65
N TRP A 27 6.03 7.46 -10.67
CA TRP A 27 7.06 6.41 -10.55
C TRP A 27 6.99 5.39 -11.67
N GLU A 28 5.78 4.98 -12.07
CA GLU A 28 5.61 4.09 -13.23
C GLU A 28 6.18 4.73 -14.51
N GLN A 29 5.86 6.00 -14.77
CA GLN A 29 6.41 6.73 -15.90
C GLN A 29 7.93 6.85 -15.85
N ARG A 30 8.48 7.21 -14.67
CA ARG A 30 9.93 7.38 -14.47
C ARG A 30 10.69 6.07 -14.70
N LEU A 31 10.13 4.95 -14.27
CA LEU A 31 10.76 3.63 -14.35
C LEU A 31 10.40 2.86 -15.63
N GLY A 32 9.57 3.44 -16.51
CA GLY A 32 9.11 2.77 -17.73
C GLY A 32 8.23 1.54 -17.45
N LEU A 33 7.53 1.52 -16.32
CA LEU A 33 6.64 0.43 -15.93
C LEU A 33 5.28 0.55 -16.63
N ARG A 34 4.62 -0.59 -16.80
CA ARG A 34 3.22 -0.63 -17.22
C ARG A 34 2.31 -0.02 -16.13
N PRO A 35 1.10 0.44 -16.48
CA PRO A 35 0.11 0.86 -15.50
C PRO A 35 -0.12 -0.21 -14.43
N GLY A 36 -0.03 0.17 -13.15
CA GLY A 36 -0.11 -0.74 -12.00
C GLY A 36 1.20 -1.44 -11.65
N GLY A 37 2.25 -1.31 -12.46
CA GLY A 37 3.51 -2.01 -12.28
C GLY A 37 4.23 -1.66 -10.98
N ILE A 38 4.08 -0.43 -10.46
CA ILE A 38 4.69 -0.08 -9.16
C ILE A 38 3.94 -0.74 -8.00
N THR A 39 2.62 -0.86 -8.13
CA THR A 39 1.77 -1.54 -7.14
C THR A 39 2.08 -3.04 -7.13
N GLU A 40 2.22 -3.64 -8.32
CA GLU A 40 2.64 -5.04 -8.46
C GLU A 40 4.05 -5.28 -7.89
N ALA A 41 4.98 -4.34 -8.07
CA ALA A 41 6.33 -4.49 -7.53
C ALA A 41 6.34 -4.63 -6.00
N VAL A 42 5.46 -3.89 -5.30
CA VAL A 42 5.34 -3.92 -3.83
C VAL A 42 4.47 -5.09 -3.36
N PHE A 43 3.25 -5.22 -3.87
CA PHE A 43 2.25 -6.17 -3.35
C PHE A 43 2.40 -7.60 -3.88
N ASN A 44 3.01 -7.79 -5.05
CA ASN A 44 3.37 -9.14 -5.54
C ASN A 44 4.85 -9.46 -5.30
N ASP A 45 5.47 -8.80 -4.32
CA ASP A 45 6.80 -9.18 -3.88
C ASP A 45 6.77 -10.55 -3.19
N PRO A 46 7.76 -11.44 -3.43
CA PRO A 46 7.83 -12.72 -2.74
C PRO A 46 7.84 -12.62 -1.21
N LEU A 47 8.29 -11.48 -0.65
CA LEU A 47 8.28 -11.21 0.78
C LEU A 47 6.95 -10.64 1.30
N TRP A 48 5.97 -10.39 0.43
CA TRP A 48 4.71 -9.72 0.79
C TRP A 48 3.94 -10.48 1.87
N ASP A 49 3.80 -11.80 1.73
CA ASP A 49 3.09 -12.62 2.72
C ASP A 49 3.87 -12.72 4.04
N ASP A 50 5.19 -12.75 3.96
CA ASP A 50 6.07 -12.83 5.13
C ASP A 50 6.07 -11.54 5.94
N VAL A 51 6.04 -10.37 5.28
CA VAL A 51 6.02 -9.08 5.99
C VAL A 51 4.69 -8.87 6.71
N GLN A 52 3.57 -9.30 6.11
CA GLN A 52 2.24 -9.21 6.71
C GLN A 52 2.13 -10.11 7.95
N CYS A 53 2.84 -11.24 7.94
CA CYS A 53 2.91 -12.17 9.08
C CYS A 53 4.01 -11.84 10.09
N GLY A 54 4.77 -10.74 9.91
CA GLY A 54 5.88 -10.36 10.79
C GLY A 54 7.09 -11.29 10.73
N ARG A 55 7.20 -12.16 9.71
CA ARG A 55 8.35 -13.05 9.51
C ARG A 55 9.58 -12.30 8.96
N VAL A 56 9.34 -11.20 8.27
CA VAL A 56 10.39 -10.24 7.84
C VAL A 56 9.95 -8.81 8.17
N THR A 57 10.91 -7.88 8.19
CA THR A 57 10.61 -6.47 8.47
C THR A 57 10.11 -5.75 7.22
N ALA A 58 9.38 -4.65 7.42
CA ALA A 58 9.00 -3.75 6.32
C ALA A 58 10.22 -3.22 5.58
N ASP A 59 11.32 -2.91 6.28
CA ASP A 59 12.55 -2.45 5.66
C ASP A 59 13.18 -3.53 4.76
N ALA A 60 13.07 -4.81 5.11
CA ALA A 60 13.51 -5.91 4.26
C ALA A 60 12.68 -6.02 2.96
N LEU A 61 11.36 -5.86 3.05
CA LEU A 61 10.50 -5.77 1.86
C LEU A 61 10.92 -4.60 0.98
N TRP A 62 11.06 -3.40 1.54
CA TRP A 62 11.43 -2.21 0.76
C TRP A 62 12.83 -2.35 0.13
N ALA A 63 13.79 -2.94 0.84
CA ALA A 63 15.10 -3.26 0.27
C ALA A 63 14.98 -4.23 -0.93
N ASN A 64 14.11 -5.24 -0.86
CA ASN A 64 13.88 -6.17 -1.96
C ASN A 64 13.20 -5.48 -3.17
N VAL A 65 12.21 -4.63 -2.92
CA VAL A 65 11.57 -3.79 -3.95
C VAL A 65 12.60 -2.90 -4.64
N GLY A 66 13.42 -2.18 -3.86
CA GLY A 66 14.47 -1.32 -4.39
C GLY A 66 15.48 -2.08 -5.25
N ALA A 67 15.91 -3.27 -4.81
CA ALA A 67 16.82 -4.11 -5.58
C ALA A 67 16.21 -4.58 -6.91
N ARG A 68 14.95 -5.03 -6.91
CA ARG A 68 14.24 -5.48 -8.12
C ARG A 68 14.02 -4.35 -9.13
N LEU A 69 13.75 -3.14 -8.63
CA LEU A 69 13.57 -1.93 -9.43
C LEU A 69 14.89 -1.21 -9.74
N GLN A 70 16.03 -1.73 -9.27
CA GLN A 70 17.37 -1.16 -9.46
C GLN A 70 17.50 0.29 -8.97
N LEU A 71 16.85 0.60 -7.85
CA LEU A 71 16.84 1.92 -7.24
C LEU A 71 18.05 2.13 -6.33
N THR A 72 18.57 3.36 -6.34
CA THR A 72 19.47 3.82 -5.28
C THR A 72 18.74 3.94 -3.94
N SER A 73 19.48 4.06 -2.84
CA SER A 73 18.88 4.24 -1.51
C SER A 73 18.04 5.52 -1.40
N GLU A 74 18.45 6.59 -2.06
CA GLU A 74 17.71 7.86 -2.11
C GLU A 74 16.40 7.70 -2.88
N GLU A 75 16.44 7.05 -4.04
CA GLU A 75 15.25 6.78 -4.84
C GLU A 75 14.28 5.83 -4.13
N LEU A 76 14.78 4.81 -3.43
CA LEU A 76 13.96 3.91 -2.64
C LEU A 76 13.26 4.65 -1.51
N ALA A 77 13.95 5.55 -0.81
CA ALA A 77 13.34 6.35 0.25
C ALA A 77 12.23 7.26 -0.31
N ALA A 78 12.47 7.90 -1.46
CA ALA A 78 11.48 8.72 -2.15
C ALA A 78 10.28 7.88 -2.63
N LEU A 79 10.52 6.73 -3.27
CA LEU A 79 9.46 5.82 -3.71
C LEU A 79 8.60 5.37 -2.53
N ARG A 80 9.22 4.96 -1.41
CA ARG A 80 8.49 4.52 -0.22
C ARG A 80 7.56 5.60 0.32
N HIS A 81 8.01 6.85 0.34
CA HIS A 81 7.16 7.98 0.75
C HIS A 81 6.00 8.19 -0.24
N ASP A 82 6.33 8.37 -1.52
CA ASP A 82 5.37 8.68 -2.58
C ASP A 82 4.33 7.56 -2.77
N PHE A 83 4.71 6.30 -2.57
CA PHE A 83 3.81 5.16 -2.74
C PHE A 83 2.58 5.25 -1.82
N TRP A 84 2.74 5.80 -0.61
CA TRP A 84 1.68 5.97 0.38
C TRP A 84 1.17 7.41 0.49
N SER A 85 1.79 8.39 -0.17
CA SER A 85 1.48 9.81 0.06
C SER A 85 0.10 10.25 -0.41
N GLY A 86 -0.53 9.46 -1.28
CA GLY A 86 -1.91 9.66 -1.74
C GLY A 86 -2.95 8.91 -0.94
N ASP A 87 -2.54 8.14 0.08
CA ASP A 87 -3.45 7.38 0.91
C ASP A 87 -4.04 8.25 2.01
N GLN A 88 -5.36 8.18 2.18
CA GLN A 88 -6.11 8.95 3.17
C GLN A 88 -7.12 8.07 3.88
N LEU A 89 -7.40 8.43 5.13
CA LEU A 89 -8.43 7.78 5.94
C LEU A 89 -9.81 8.22 5.47
N ASP A 90 -10.73 7.26 5.31
CA ASP A 90 -12.14 7.50 5.05
C ASP A 90 -12.83 7.86 6.37
N GLU A 91 -12.82 9.16 6.71
CA GLU A 91 -13.36 9.67 7.97
C GLU A 91 -14.87 9.46 8.11
N GLU A 92 -15.61 9.44 6.99
CA GLU A 92 -17.05 9.17 6.98
C GLU A 92 -17.32 7.71 7.35
N LEU A 93 -16.59 6.77 6.73
CA LEU A 93 -16.70 5.35 7.07
C LEU A 93 -16.24 5.08 8.51
N LEU A 94 -15.21 5.78 8.99
CA LEU A 94 -14.77 5.67 10.37
C LEU A 94 -15.84 6.14 11.36
N ALA A 95 -16.49 7.27 11.10
CA ALA A 95 -17.60 7.77 11.91
C ALA A 95 -18.77 6.78 11.92
N LEU A 96 -19.14 6.24 10.75
CA LEU A 96 -20.16 5.21 10.65
C LEU A 96 -19.80 3.97 11.49
N ALA A 97 -18.57 3.48 11.38
CA ALA A 97 -18.13 2.29 12.11
C ALA A 97 -18.13 2.49 13.65
N ALA A 98 -17.93 3.72 14.12
CA ALA A 98 -18.00 4.05 15.54
C ALA A 98 -19.44 4.07 16.09
N ASP A 99 -20.43 4.26 15.21
CA ASP A 99 -21.85 4.32 15.57
C ASP A 99 -22.58 2.96 15.45
N LEU A 100 -21.90 1.91 14.95
CA LEU A 100 -22.43 0.54 14.78
C LEU A 100 -22.23 -0.34 16.02
#